data_AF-A0A150AAH5-F1
#
_entry.id   AF-A0A150AAH5-F1
#
_cell.length_a   1.000
_cell.length_b   1.000
_cell.length_c   1.000
_cell.angle_alpha   90.00
_cell.angle_beta   90.00
_cell.angle_gamma   90.00
#
_symmetry.space_group_name_H-M   'P 1'
#
loop_
_entity.id
_entity.type
_entity.pdbx_description
1 polymer ?
#
loop_
_entity_poly.entity_id
_entity_poly.type
_entity_poly.pdbx_seq_one_letter_code
_entity_poly.pdbx_strand_id
1 'polypeptide(L)'
;MKRAIFILIVQLISILAFGQDKDLIYSTPLLDKYVNRCIDSLEPIEYLKINDYSKEIDFCNLASCLTFLEAYDQDSLLNQAIYERLRQIAQVFYNEGTPILLLGYSMNSVELSESLNMKENPYGITYISLGNSCLSFGSFGKGVEEFNKETILLVKYQVPNEENPKKKKKSVIQKNKNH
;
A
#
# COMPACT_ATOMS: atom_id res chain seq x y z
N MET A 1 39.97 -32.24 -28.90
CA MET A 1 40.22 -30.94 -28.23
C MET A 1 39.15 -29.88 -28.52
N LYS A 2 38.83 -29.56 -29.77
CA LYS A 2 37.87 -28.48 -30.11
C LYS A 2 36.45 -28.63 -29.53
N ARG A 3 35.94 -29.87 -29.37
CA ARG A 3 34.60 -30.14 -28.77
C ARG A 3 34.55 -29.92 -27.26
N ALA A 4 35.62 -30.19 -26.53
CA ALA A 4 35.67 -29.99 -25.08
C ALA A 4 35.69 -28.49 -24.72
N ILE A 5 36.39 -27.68 -25.52
CA ILE A 5 36.43 -26.22 -25.35
C ILE A 5 35.05 -25.60 -25.55
N PHE A 6 34.27 -26.07 -26.53
CA PHE A 6 32.92 -25.56 -26.78
C PHE A 6 31.95 -25.85 -25.63
N ILE A 7 32.00 -27.06 -25.05
CA ILE A 7 31.16 -27.44 -23.91
C ILE A 7 31.51 -26.57 -22.68
N LEU A 8 32.79 -26.28 -22.47
CA LEU A 8 33.26 -25.45 -21.36
C LEU A 8 32.81 -23.97 -21.52
N ILE A 9 32.80 -23.44 -22.75
CA ILE A 9 32.30 -22.09 -23.05
C ILE A 9 30.78 -22.00 -22.84
N VAL A 10 30.01 -23.01 -23.27
CA VAL A 10 28.55 -23.01 -23.09
C VAL A 10 28.16 -23.08 -21.62
N GLN A 11 28.91 -23.82 -20.79
CA GLN A 11 28.68 -23.84 -19.33
C GLN A 11 29.07 -22.53 -18.65
N LEU A 12 30.06 -21.81 -19.15
CA LEU A 12 30.46 -20.49 -18.63
C LEU A 12 29.43 -19.38 -18.93
N ILE A 13 28.70 -19.45 -20.05
CA ILE A 13 27.67 -18.46 -20.40
C ILE A 13 26.45 -18.57 -19.46
N SER A 14 26.13 -19.77 -18.95
CA SER A 14 25.05 -19.96 -17.98
C SER A 14 25.32 -19.29 -16.63
N ILE A 15 26.58 -19.02 -16.28
CA ILE A 15 26.99 -18.33 -15.04
C ILE A 15 27.02 -16.80 -15.22
N LEU A 16 26.95 -16.31 -16.47
CA LEU A 16 26.87 -14.89 -16.81
C LEU A 16 25.43 -14.43 -17.09
N ALA A 17 24.46 -15.35 -17.07
CA ALA A 17 23.05 -15.03 -17.21
C ALA A 17 22.52 -14.42 -15.90
N PHE A 18 22.43 -13.09 -15.91
CA PHE A 18 21.71 -12.29 -14.92
C PHE A 18 22.24 -12.42 -13.49
N GLY A 19 23.38 -11.76 -13.25
CA GLY A 19 23.41 -10.98 -12.02
C GLY A 19 22.18 -10.07 -12.09
N GLN A 20 21.13 -10.44 -11.35
CA GLN A 20 20.14 -9.46 -10.93
C GLN A 20 20.99 -8.35 -10.34
N ASP A 21 21.09 -7.25 -11.10
CA ASP A 21 21.68 -6.01 -10.61
C ASP A 21 21.07 -5.86 -9.24
N LYS A 22 21.93 -5.81 -8.22
CA LYS A 22 21.51 -5.99 -6.84
C LYS A 22 20.33 -5.05 -6.66
N ASP A 23 19.13 -5.61 -6.67
CA ASP A 23 17.92 -4.92 -6.28
C ASP A 23 18.19 -4.71 -4.81
N LEU A 24 18.95 -3.64 -4.56
CA LEU A 24 19.18 -3.03 -3.29
C LEU A 24 17.78 -3.07 -2.72
N ILE A 25 17.61 -3.77 -1.60
CA ILE A 25 16.42 -3.72 -0.80
C ILE A 25 16.15 -2.22 -0.66
N TYR A 26 15.28 -1.67 -1.52
CA TYR A 26 15.19 -0.23 -1.72
C TYR A 26 14.36 0.22 -0.53
N SER A 27 15.05 0.47 0.60
CA SER A 27 14.49 1.29 1.67
C SER A 27 14.39 2.69 1.08
N THR A 28 13.30 2.94 0.36
CA THR A 28 12.99 4.30 -0.04
C THR A 28 12.71 5.09 1.23
N PRO A 29 13.01 6.40 1.27
CA PRO A 29 12.65 7.22 2.42
C PRO A 29 11.15 7.15 2.77
N LEU A 30 10.28 6.88 1.79
CA LEU A 30 8.85 6.67 2.01
C LEU A 30 8.56 5.33 2.69
N LEU A 31 9.26 4.26 2.33
CA LEU A 31 9.12 2.95 2.97
C LEU A 31 9.50 3.03 4.45
N ASP A 32 10.63 3.65 4.77
CA ASP A 32 11.07 3.82 6.15
C ASP A 32 10.12 4.73 6.94
N LYS A 33 9.69 5.83 6.31
CA LYS A 33 8.81 6.81 6.96
C LYS A 33 7.42 6.29 7.25
N TYR A 34 6.87 5.42 6.41
CA TYR A 34 5.46 5.05 6.48
C TYR A 34 5.21 3.55 6.62
N VAL A 35 6.00 2.69 5.99
CA VAL A 35 5.77 1.24 6.04
C VAL A 35 6.41 0.63 7.29
N ASN A 36 7.63 1.08 7.63
CA ASN A 36 8.39 0.59 8.78
C ASN A 36 8.08 1.37 10.09
N ARG A 37 7.36 2.48 10.01
CA ARG A 37 7.05 3.33 11.17
C ARG A 37 6.04 2.66 12.10
N CYS A 38 6.47 2.41 13.34
CA CYS A 38 5.61 1.96 14.43
C CYS A 38 4.66 3.07 14.91
N ILE A 39 3.41 2.72 15.19
CA ILE A 39 2.37 3.62 15.69
C ILE A 39 1.98 3.19 17.10
N ASP A 40 2.32 4.02 18.09
CA ASP A 40 2.13 3.69 19.51
C ASP A 40 0.68 3.88 19.99
N SER A 41 -0.11 4.70 19.28
CA SER A 41 -1.46 5.09 19.67
C SER A 41 -2.56 4.13 19.19
N LEU A 42 -2.20 2.90 18.83
CA LEU A 42 -3.17 1.94 18.29
C LEU A 42 -3.93 1.22 19.39
N GLU A 43 -5.23 1.04 19.21
CA GLU A 43 -6.06 0.32 20.17
C GLU A 43 -5.66 -1.17 20.22
N PRO A 44 -5.75 -1.81 21.41
CA PRO A 44 -5.42 -3.22 21.52
C PRO A 44 -6.44 -4.10 20.78
N ILE A 45 -5.95 -5.09 20.03
CA ILE A 45 -6.77 -6.15 19.44
C ILE A 45 -6.53 -7.42 20.26
N GLU A 46 -7.56 -7.87 20.99
CA GLU A 46 -7.44 -8.94 22.00
C GLU A 46 -6.85 -10.23 21.42
N TYR A 47 -7.29 -10.63 20.22
CA TYR A 47 -6.79 -11.84 19.56
C TYR A 47 -5.27 -11.82 19.35
N LEU A 48 -4.71 -10.67 18.95
CA LEU A 48 -3.27 -10.54 18.72
C LEU A 48 -2.45 -10.65 20.01
N LYS A 49 -3.05 -10.36 21.17
CA LYS A 49 -2.37 -10.45 22.48
C LYS A 49 -2.31 -11.87 23.03
N ILE A 50 -3.29 -12.71 22.71
CA ILE A 50 -3.44 -14.03 23.31
C ILE A 50 -2.98 -15.17 22.40
N ASN A 51 -2.86 -14.94 21.10
CA ASN A 51 -2.42 -15.96 20.16
C ASN A 51 -0.90 -16.20 20.28
N ASP A 52 -0.51 -17.48 20.35
CA ASP A 52 0.87 -17.90 20.63
C ASP A 52 1.88 -17.43 19.58
N TYR A 53 1.46 -17.27 18.32
CA TYR A 53 2.32 -16.81 17.23
C TYR A 53 2.50 -15.29 17.22
N SER A 54 1.51 -14.55 17.75
CA SER A 54 1.44 -13.10 17.62
C SER A 54 1.79 -12.35 18.89
N LYS A 55 1.77 -12.99 20.06
CA LYS A 55 1.96 -12.32 21.37
C LYS A 55 3.32 -11.67 21.57
N GLU A 56 4.35 -12.09 20.84
CA GLU A 56 5.72 -11.54 20.91
C GLU A 56 5.96 -10.45 19.86
N ILE A 57 4.94 -10.08 19.09
CA ILE A 57 5.10 -9.29 17.87
C ILE A 57 4.25 -8.05 17.94
N ASP A 58 4.92 -6.91 17.77
CA ASP A 58 4.26 -5.63 17.72
C ASP A 58 3.72 -5.38 16.31
N PHE A 59 2.41 -5.59 16.14
CA PHE A 59 1.66 -5.24 14.93
C PHE A 59 1.40 -3.73 14.86
N CYS A 60 2.43 -2.91 15.06
CA CYS A 60 2.29 -1.45 15.13
C CYS A 60 2.61 -0.74 13.81
N ASN A 61 3.11 -1.45 12.80
CA ASN A 61 3.48 -0.90 11.49
C ASN A 61 2.98 -1.79 10.35
N LEU A 62 3.01 -1.26 9.12
CA LEU A 62 2.53 -1.98 7.93
C LEU A 62 3.43 -3.16 7.59
N ALA A 63 4.75 -3.03 7.71
CA ALA A 63 5.70 -4.10 7.40
C ALA A 63 5.39 -5.37 8.21
N SER A 64 5.34 -5.27 9.53
CA SER A 64 5.03 -6.38 10.44
C SER A 64 3.69 -7.02 10.09
N CYS A 65 2.64 -6.22 9.87
CA CYS A 65 1.32 -6.73 9.52
C CYS A 65 1.34 -7.52 8.20
N LEU A 66 1.92 -6.94 7.15
CA LEU A 66 1.94 -7.54 5.82
C LEU A 66 2.84 -8.79 5.76
N THR A 67 4.01 -8.77 6.40
CA THR A 67 4.89 -9.94 6.53
C THR A 67 4.19 -11.10 7.25
N PHE A 68 3.38 -10.81 8.28
CA PHE A 68 2.62 -11.85 8.96
C PHE A 68 1.51 -12.47 8.12
N LEU A 69 0.81 -11.64 7.33
CA LEU A 69 -0.19 -12.15 6.39
C LEU A 69 0.42 -13.05 5.32
N GLU A 70 1.67 -12.78 4.92
CA GLU A 70 2.41 -13.64 3.99
C GLU A 70 2.85 -14.96 4.64
N ALA A 71 3.37 -14.90 5.87
CA ALA A 71 3.84 -16.07 6.59
C ALA A 71 2.71 -17.00 7.08
N TYR A 72 1.53 -16.44 7.40
CA TYR A 72 0.41 -17.16 8.01
C TYR A 72 -0.87 -17.08 7.15
N ASP A 73 -0.72 -17.18 5.83
CA ASP A 73 -1.82 -17.03 4.86
C ASP A 73 -3.06 -17.91 5.13
N GLN A 74 -2.91 -19.03 5.84
CA GLN A 74 -3.99 -19.98 6.11
C GLN A 74 -4.70 -19.77 7.47
N ASP A 75 -4.19 -18.92 8.36
CA ASP A 75 -4.82 -18.65 9.66
C ASP A 75 -5.86 -17.53 9.53
N SER A 76 -7.11 -17.91 9.29
CA SER A 76 -8.19 -16.95 9.02
C SER A 76 -8.49 -16.01 10.20
N LEU A 77 -8.34 -16.47 11.45
CA LEU A 77 -8.59 -15.67 12.64
C LEU A 77 -7.47 -14.65 12.87
N LEU A 78 -6.22 -15.09 12.73
CA LEU A 78 -5.06 -14.19 12.77
C LEU A 78 -5.14 -13.15 11.65
N ASN A 79 -5.44 -13.58 10.43
CA ASN A 79 -5.53 -12.68 9.28
C ASN A 79 -6.66 -11.66 9.46
N GLN A 80 -7.82 -12.06 10.01
CA GLN A 80 -8.89 -11.14 10.33
C GLN A 80 -8.46 -10.08 11.35
N ALA A 81 -7.75 -10.47 12.41
CA ALA A 81 -7.23 -9.55 13.42
C ALA A 81 -6.18 -8.59 12.82
N ILE A 82 -5.33 -9.07 11.91
CA ILE A 82 -4.36 -8.21 11.20
C ILE A 82 -5.09 -7.26 10.23
N TYR A 83 -6.16 -7.67 9.56
CA TYR A 83 -6.95 -6.74 8.72
C TYR A 83 -7.58 -5.61 9.54
N GLU A 84 -8.07 -5.92 10.74
CA GLU A 84 -8.55 -4.89 11.67
C GLU A 84 -7.43 -3.93 12.07
N ARG A 85 -6.24 -4.47 12.36
CA ARG A 85 -5.06 -3.64 12.64
C ARG A 85 -4.71 -2.71 11.47
N LEU A 86 -4.70 -3.24 10.24
CA LEU A 86 -4.41 -2.45 9.04
C LEU A 86 -5.41 -1.30 8.87
N ARG A 87 -6.70 -1.51 9.17
CA ARG A 87 -7.71 -0.43 9.15
C ARG A 87 -7.41 0.65 10.19
N GLN A 88 -7.03 0.28 11.41
CA GLN A 88 -6.62 1.26 12.43
C GLN A 88 -5.38 2.07 11.99
N ILE A 89 -4.39 1.41 11.39
CA ILE A 89 -3.20 2.09 10.84
C ILE A 89 -3.61 3.07 9.73
N ALA A 90 -4.52 2.70 8.83
CA ALA A 90 -5.03 3.59 7.78
C ALA A 90 -5.70 4.83 8.36
N GLN A 91 -6.51 4.66 9.41
CA GLN A 91 -7.15 5.76 10.13
C GLN A 91 -6.13 6.71 10.78
N VAL A 92 -5.05 6.19 11.36
CA VAL A 92 -4.00 7.04 11.94
C VAL A 92 -3.31 7.88 10.85
N PHE A 93 -2.88 7.25 9.75
CA PHE A 93 -2.28 7.99 8.63
C PHE A 93 -3.20 9.07 8.06
N TYR A 94 -4.48 8.74 7.95
CA TYR A 94 -5.50 9.69 7.54
C TYR A 94 -5.63 10.87 8.51
N ASN A 95 -5.75 10.60 9.81
CA ASN A 95 -5.88 11.63 10.84
C ASN A 95 -4.64 12.52 10.98
N GLU A 96 -3.46 12.01 10.62
CA GLU A 96 -2.22 12.79 10.51
C GLU A 96 -2.16 13.68 9.26
N GLY A 97 -3.17 13.61 8.38
CA GLY A 97 -3.21 14.38 7.13
C GLY A 97 -2.36 13.77 6.01
N THR A 98 -1.96 12.51 6.14
CA THR A 98 -1.16 11.79 5.15
C THR A 98 -1.84 10.48 4.77
N PRO A 99 -2.99 10.48 4.08
CA PRO A 99 -3.62 9.25 3.61
C PRO A 99 -2.67 8.48 2.68
N ILE A 100 -2.57 7.16 2.85
CA ILE A 100 -1.63 6.32 2.10
C ILE A 100 -2.37 5.30 1.24
N LEU A 101 -1.93 5.16 -0.01
CA LEU A 101 -2.27 4.01 -0.85
C LEU A 101 -1.02 3.20 -1.18
N LEU A 102 -1.08 1.91 -0.86
CA LEU A 102 -0.05 0.94 -1.17
C LEU A 102 -0.25 0.44 -2.60
N LEU A 103 0.79 0.55 -3.42
CA LEU A 103 0.84 -0.03 -4.75
C LEU A 103 1.33 -1.47 -4.62
N GLY A 104 0.42 -2.42 -4.77
CA GLY A 104 0.71 -3.85 -4.80
C GLY A 104 0.61 -4.45 -6.20
N TYR A 105 1.00 -5.72 -6.31
CA TYR A 105 0.86 -6.54 -7.52
C TYR A 105 1.52 -5.94 -8.78
N SER A 106 0.83 -5.97 -9.92
CA SER A 106 1.30 -5.48 -11.23
C SER A 106 1.54 -3.97 -11.28
N MET A 107 1.14 -3.22 -10.24
CA MET A 107 1.38 -1.79 -10.11
C MET A 107 2.50 -1.45 -9.13
N ASN A 108 3.24 -2.45 -8.64
CA ASN A 108 4.28 -2.24 -7.66
C ASN A 108 5.60 -1.79 -8.32
N SER A 109 5.69 -0.50 -8.65
CA SER A 109 6.89 0.15 -9.19
C SER A 109 7.19 1.41 -8.39
N VAL A 110 8.47 1.56 -8.01
CA VAL A 110 8.96 2.76 -7.34
C VAL A 110 8.74 3.98 -8.24
N GLU A 111 9.08 3.87 -9.52
CA GLU A 111 8.89 4.93 -10.51
C GLU A 111 7.42 5.33 -10.66
N LEU A 112 6.49 4.36 -10.62
CA LEU A 112 5.06 4.65 -10.64
C LEU A 112 4.63 5.40 -9.38
N SER A 113 5.08 4.98 -8.20
CA SER A 113 4.76 5.66 -6.94
C SER A 113 5.29 7.10 -6.90
N GLU A 114 6.53 7.32 -7.35
CA GLU A 114 7.13 8.65 -7.47
C GLU A 114 6.38 9.52 -8.47
N SER A 115 6.07 8.97 -9.65
CA SER A 115 5.28 9.66 -10.68
C SER A 115 3.90 10.08 -10.18
N LEU A 116 3.22 9.23 -9.41
CA LEU A 116 1.92 9.54 -8.82
C LEU A 116 2.02 10.61 -7.72
N ASN A 117 3.08 10.58 -6.91
CA ASN A 117 3.32 11.58 -5.87
C ASN A 117 3.76 12.95 -6.41
N MET A 118 4.36 13.01 -7.61
CA MET A 118 4.74 14.26 -8.27
C MET A 118 3.58 14.94 -9.01
N LYS A 119 2.53 14.19 -9.39
CA LYS A 119 1.35 14.74 -10.05
C LYS A 119 0.49 15.50 -9.05
N GLU A 120 -0.26 16.49 -9.53
CA GLU A 120 -1.27 17.17 -8.70
C GLU A 120 -2.22 16.13 -8.09
N ASN A 121 -2.17 16.04 -6.77
CA ASN A 121 -2.96 15.10 -6.00
C ASN A 121 -4.03 15.86 -5.23
N PRO A 122 -5.25 15.99 -5.77
CA PRO A 122 -6.30 16.81 -5.16
C PRO A 122 -6.75 16.29 -3.78
N TYR A 123 -6.37 15.05 -3.43
CA TYR A 123 -6.74 14.41 -2.17
C TYR A 123 -5.55 14.26 -1.21
N GLY A 124 -4.37 14.78 -1.54
CA GLY A 124 -3.17 14.68 -0.68
C GLY A 124 -2.70 13.25 -0.40
N ILE A 125 -3.05 12.28 -1.26
CA ILE A 125 -2.71 10.87 -1.08
C ILE A 125 -1.22 10.63 -1.30
N THR A 126 -0.56 9.91 -0.39
CA THR A 126 0.80 9.40 -0.62
C THR A 126 0.72 8.00 -1.20
N TYR A 127 1.26 7.81 -2.40
CA TYR A 127 1.38 6.49 -3.04
C TYR A 127 2.70 5.85 -2.65
N ILE A 128 2.68 4.60 -2.21
CA ILE A 128 3.88 3.89 -1.76
C ILE A 128 3.96 2.55 -2.49
N SER A 129 5.05 2.35 -3.22
CA SER A 129 5.42 1.03 -3.73
C SER A 129 6.00 0.18 -2.60
N LEU A 130 5.53 -1.07 -2.49
CA LEU A 130 6.07 -2.06 -1.56
C LEU A 130 7.31 -2.78 -2.12
N GLY A 131 7.92 -2.27 -3.21
CA GLY A 131 9.11 -2.84 -3.84
C GLY A 131 8.81 -4.00 -4.82
N ASN A 132 9.77 -4.90 -5.06
CA ASN A 132 9.61 -5.97 -6.04
C ASN A 132 8.77 -7.16 -5.49
N SER A 133 7.51 -6.90 -5.13
CA SER A 133 6.59 -7.92 -4.60
C SER A 133 5.94 -8.72 -5.74
N CYS A 134 6.76 -9.31 -6.60
CA CYS A 134 6.29 -10.07 -7.78
C CYS A 134 5.39 -11.28 -7.43
N LEU A 135 5.33 -11.69 -6.15
CA LEU A 135 4.70 -12.93 -5.71
C LEU A 135 3.73 -12.79 -4.54
N SER A 136 3.25 -11.59 -4.23
CA SER A 136 2.32 -11.44 -3.11
C SER A 136 0.89 -11.85 -3.49
N PHE A 137 0.44 -13.01 -3.01
CA PHE A 137 -0.90 -13.55 -3.21
C PHE A 137 -1.62 -13.81 -1.88
N GLY A 138 -2.89 -14.22 -1.94
CA GLY A 138 -3.65 -14.63 -0.76
C GLY A 138 -3.88 -13.49 0.23
N SER A 139 -3.58 -13.76 1.50
CA SER A 139 -3.88 -12.92 2.64
C SER A 139 -3.08 -11.63 2.66
N PHE A 140 -1.83 -11.63 2.16
CA PHE A 140 -1.07 -10.40 1.96
C PHE A 140 -1.83 -9.47 1.01
N GLY A 141 -2.23 -10.00 -0.13
CA GLY A 141 -2.90 -9.25 -1.19
C GLY A 141 -4.21 -8.63 -0.68
N LYS A 142 -5.00 -9.43 0.02
CA LYS A 142 -6.21 -8.97 0.71
C LYS A 142 -5.92 -7.93 1.80
N GLY A 143 -4.81 -8.04 2.51
CA GLY A 143 -4.39 -7.03 3.49
C GLY A 143 -4.13 -5.66 2.85
N VAL A 144 -3.42 -5.64 1.73
CA VAL A 144 -3.20 -4.41 0.93
C VAL A 144 -4.53 -3.82 0.46
N GLU A 145 -5.45 -4.66 0.00
CA GLU A 145 -6.78 -4.23 -0.43
C GLU A 145 -7.62 -3.66 0.71
N GLU A 146 -7.64 -4.31 1.88
CA GLU A 146 -8.37 -3.83 3.06
C GLU A 146 -7.82 -2.49 3.56
N PHE A 147 -6.49 -2.34 3.62
CA PHE A 147 -5.84 -1.08 3.97
C PHE A 147 -6.22 0.05 2.98
N ASN A 148 -6.04 -0.19 1.68
CA ASN A 148 -6.34 0.81 0.65
C ASN A 148 -7.83 1.16 0.61
N LYS A 149 -8.70 0.17 0.79
CA LYS A 149 -10.15 0.38 0.85
C LYS A 149 -10.52 1.32 1.99
N GLU A 150 -9.96 1.11 3.18
CA GLU A 150 -10.19 2.00 4.32
C GLU A 150 -9.70 3.42 4.03
N THR A 151 -8.48 3.60 3.53
CA THR A 151 -7.97 4.93 3.13
C THR A 151 -8.91 5.61 2.13
N ILE A 152 -9.35 4.90 1.10
CA ILE A 152 -10.25 5.45 0.06
C ILE A 152 -11.59 5.86 0.67
N LEU A 153 -12.15 5.07 1.59
CA LEU A 153 -13.38 5.42 2.28
C LEU A 153 -13.20 6.72 3.07
N LEU A 154 -12.14 6.81 3.88
CA LEU A 154 -11.85 8.00 4.69
C LEU A 154 -11.68 9.26 3.83
N VAL A 155 -10.94 9.17 2.73
CA VAL A 155 -10.74 10.29 1.80
C VAL A 155 -12.05 10.70 1.11
N LYS A 156 -12.84 9.73 0.60
CA LYS A 156 -14.08 10.05 -0.15
C LYS A 156 -15.19 10.62 0.72
N TYR A 157 -15.33 10.17 1.96
CA TYR A 157 -16.43 10.59 2.84
C TYR A 157 -16.19 11.94 3.53
N GLN A 158 -14.98 12.50 3.50
CA GLN A 158 -14.69 13.82 4.07
C GLN A 158 -14.59 14.96 3.05
N VAL A 159 -14.57 14.67 1.74
CA VAL A 159 -14.87 15.71 0.75
C VAL A 159 -16.34 16.02 0.93
N PRO A 160 -16.73 17.19 1.50
CA PRO A 160 -18.13 17.57 1.51
C PRO A 160 -18.58 17.51 0.05
N ASN A 161 -19.84 17.16 -0.21
CA ASN A 161 -20.46 17.49 -1.49
C ASN A 161 -20.29 19.00 -1.71
N GLU A 162 -19.17 19.45 -2.29
CA GLU A 162 -19.04 20.78 -2.83
C GLU A 162 -20.09 20.83 -3.93
N GLU A 163 -21.17 21.52 -3.58
CA GLU A 163 -22.30 21.79 -4.43
C GLU A 163 -21.81 22.14 -5.83
N ASN A 164 -22.21 21.30 -6.78
CA ASN A 164 -22.10 21.56 -8.21
C ASN A 164 -22.48 23.03 -8.52
N PRO A 165 -21.53 23.93 -8.86
CA PRO A 165 -21.82 25.36 -9.03
C PRO A 165 -22.73 25.66 -10.23
N LYS A 166 -23.09 24.64 -11.03
CA LYS A 166 -23.83 24.80 -12.29
C LYS A 166 -25.35 24.96 -12.14
N LYS A 167 -25.93 24.95 -10.94
CA LYS A 167 -27.39 25.17 -10.74
C LYS A 167 -27.81 26.55 -10.20
N LYS A 168 -26.89 27.46 -9.86
CA LYS A 168 -27.25 28.82 -9.36
C LYS A 168 -27.27 29.95 -10.41
N LYS A 169 -27.18 29.64 -11.72
CA LYS A 169 -27.22 30.66 -12.80
C LYS A 169 -28.46 30.66 -13.71
N LYS A 170 -29.54 29.93 -13.37
CA LYS A 170 -30.77 29.90 -14.19
C LYS A 170 -32.05 30.43 -13.53
N SER A 171 -32.04 30.96 -12.31
CA SER A 171 -33.28 31.50 -11.69
C SER A 171 -33.33 33.02 -11.48
N VAL A 172 -32.36 33.80 -11.98
CA VAL A 172 -32.36 35.28 -11.81
C VAL A 172 -32.64 36.04 -13.11
N ILE A 173 -32.75 35.38 -14.26
CA ILE A 173 -33.09 36.02 -15.54
C ILE A 173 -34.44 35.51 -16.04
N GLN A 174 -35.51 35.74 -15.29
CA GLN A 174 -36.89 35.62 -15.81
C GLN A 174 -37.94 36.39 -14.99
N LYS A 175 -37.53 37.51 -14.37
CA LYS A 175 -38.44 38.55 -13.88
C LYS A 175 -37.94 39.91 -14.35
N ASN A 176 -38.17 40.20 -15.64
CA ASN A 176 -38.24 41.55 -16.20
C ASN A 176 -38.68 41.48 -17.66
N LYS A 177 -39.92 41.03 -17.86
CA LYS A 177 -40.74 41.36 -19.03
C LYS A 177 -42.19 41.31 -18.54
N ASN A 178 -42.70 42.47 -18.14
CA ASN A 178 -44.11 42.90 -18.18
C ASN A 178 -44.28 44.10 -17.22
N HIS A 179 -43.91 45.27 -17.72
CA HIS A 179 -44.75 46.47 -17.65
C HIS A 179 -44.22 47.53 -18.61
#